data_AF-A0A1J3I3K5-F1
#
_entry.id   AF-A0A1J3I3K5-F1
#
_cell.length_a   1.000
_cell.length_b   1.000
_cell.length_c   1.000
_cell.angle_alpha   90.00
_cell.angle_beta   90.00
_cell.angle_gamma   90.00
#
_symmetry.space_group_name_H-M   'P 1'
#
loop_
_entity.id
_entity.type
_entity.pdbx_description
1 polymer ?
#
loop_
_entity_poly.entity_id
_entity_poly.type
_entity_poly.pdbx_seq_one_letter_code
_entity_poly.pdbx_strand_id
1 'polypeptide(L)' 'KTYTFNVALLSIFGKDEVLYREDLKRCYYILEKGYNSMPINLPGTLFHKAMKARKELSQILARILSERRQNGSSHNDLL' A
#
# COMPACT_ATOMS: atom_id res chain seq x y z
N LYS A 1 -1.30 16.82 0.53
CA LYS A 1 -1.11 15.44 -0.02
C LYS A 1 -2.02 14.38 0.65
N THR A 2 -2.50 14.57 1.88
CA THR A 2 -3.35 13.58 2.58
C THR A 2 -4.70 13.33 1.91
N TYR A 3 -5.35 14.37 1.38
CA TYR A 3 -6.65 14.21 0.71
C TYR A 3 -6.60 13.32 -0.52
N THR A 4 -5.64 13.55 -1.43
CA THR A 4 -5.45 12.71 -2.62
C THR A 4 -5.16 11.26 -2.26
N PHE A 5 -4.37 11.04 -1.21
CA PHE A 5 -4.06 9.70 -0.72
C PHE A 5 -5.33 8.98 -0.23
N ASN A 6 -6.14 9.65 0.58
CA ASN A 6 -7.39 9.09 1.10
C ASN A 6 -8.39 8.79 -0.04
N VAL A 7 -8.51 9.70 -1.02
CA VAL A 7 -9.36 9.47 -2.20
C VAL A 7 -8.88 8.26 -3.00
N ALA A 8 -7.58 8.11 -3.19
CA ALA A 8 -7.01 6.95 -3.87
C ALA A 8 -7.27 5.66 -3.10
N LEU A 9 -7.09 5.66 -1.78
CA LEU A 9 -7.38 4.49 -0.96
C LEU A 9 -8.86 4.09 -1.04
N LEU A 10 -9.78 5.04 -0.93
CA LEU A 10 -11.21 4.76 -1.03
C LEU A 10 -11.59 4.24 -2.41
N SER A 11 -10.97 4.77 -3.47
CA SER A 11 -11.23 4.33 -4.84
C SER A 11 -10.70 2.93 -5.12
N ILE A 12 -9.55 2.57 -4.52
CA ILE A 12 -8.91 1.27 -4.74
C ILE A 12 -9.52 0.19 -3.84
N PHE A 13 -9.65 0.47 -2.56
CA PHE A 13 -10.02 -0.53 -1.54
C PHE A 13 -11.47 -0.42 -1.07
N GLY A 14 -12.23 0.56 -1.55
CA GLY A 14 -13.60 0.76 -1.11
C GLY A 14 -13.67 0.90 0.42
N LYS A 15 -14.57 0.12 1.03
CA LYS A 15 -14.76 0.13 2.50
C LYS A 15 -13.63 -0.56 3.26
N ASP A 16 -12.81 -1.39 2.61
CA ASP A 16 -11.71 -2.12 3.25
C ASP A 16 -10.51 -1.22 3.56
N GLU A 17 -10.47 0.01 3.01
CA GLU A 17 -9.46 1.02 3.35
C GLU A 17 -9.32 1.19 4.86
N VAL A 18 -10.45 1.22 5.59
CA VAL A 18 -10.49 1.62 7.01
C VAL A 18 -9.59 0.72 7.86
N LEU A 19 -9.51 -0.57 7.54
CA LEU A 19 -8.73 -1.55 8.29
C LEU A 19 -7.21 -1.39 8.06
N TYR A 20 -6.80 -1.05 6.84
CA TYR A 20 -5.39 -1.04 6.43
C TYR A 20 -4.80 0.35 6.25
N ARG A 21 -5.59 1.40 6.49
CA ARG A 21 -5.27 2.78 6.15
C ARG A 21 -3.92 3.25 6.63
N GLU A 22 -3.62 3.07 7.92
CA GLU A 22 -2.40 3.58 8.52
C GLU A 22 -1.16 2.82 8.02
N ASP A 23 -1.28 1.50 7.81
CA ASP A 23 -0.20 0.70 7.24
C ASP A 23 0.06 1.05 5.77
N LEU A 24 -0.99 1.21 4.98
CA LEU A 24 -0.88 1.65 3.58
C LEU A 24 -0.25 3.04 3.50
N LYS A 25 -0.66 3.96 4.37
CA LYS A 25 -0.12 5.33 4.46
C LYS A 25 1.35 5.35 4.85
N ARG A 26 1.72 4.57 5.87
CA ARG A 26 3.11 4.40 6.30
C ARG A 26 3.97 3.87 5.16
N CYS A 27 3.53 2.80 4.51
CA CYS A 27 4.29 2.20 3.43
C CYS A 27 4.41 3.13 2.21
N TYR A 28 3.34 3.80 1.83
CA TYR A 28 3.33 4.78 0.74
C TYR A 28 4.36 5.89 0.98
N TYR A 29 4.40 6.46 2.19
CA TYR A 29 5.34 7.53 2.51
C TYR A 29 6.80 7.08 2.48
N ILE A 30 7.09 5.85 2.93
CA ILE A 30 8.44 5.27 2.83
C ILE A 30 8.81 5.03 1.35
N LEU A 31 7.86 4.54 0.55
CA LEU A 31 8.04 4.32 -0.89
C LEU A 31 8.29 5.62 -1.65
N GLU A 32 7.49 6.66 -1.45
CA GLU A 32 7.66 7.97 -2.08
C GLU A 32 9.07 8.54 -1.82
N LYS A 33 9.58 8.37 -0.59
CA LYS A 33 10.94 8.81 -0.22
C LYS A 33 12.03 7.98 -0.90
N GLY A 34 11.90 6.65 -0.93
CA GLY A 34 12.92 5.80 -1.55
C GLY A 34 12.87 5.77 -3.08
N TYR A 35 11.72 6.04 -3.68
CA TYR A 35 11.56 6.17 -5.14
C TYR A 35 12.39 7.33 -5.68
N ASN A 36 12.41 8.46 -4.96
CA ASN A 36 13.19 9.65 -5.32
C ASN A 36 14.66 9.60 -4.87
N SER A 37 15.17 8.42 -4.50
CA SER A 37 16.55 8.23 -4.05
C SER A 37 17.38 7.44 -5.05
N MET A 38 18.72 7.47 -4.91
CA MET A 38 19.60 6.64 -5.73
C MET A 38 19.23 5.16 -5.56
N PRO A 39 19.09 4.37 -6.65
CA PRO A 39 18.57 3.00 -6.61
C PRO A 39 19.59 1.97 -6.09
N ILE A 40 20.14 2.21 -4.91
CA ILE A 40 21.14 1.36 -4.26
C ILE A 40 20.46 0.57 -3.15
N ASN A 41 20.38 -0.76 -3.30
CA ASN A 41 19.72 -1.63 -2.32
C ASN A 41 20.65 -2.12 -1.20
N LEU A 42 21.22 -1.18 -0.44
CA LEU A 42 22.06 -1.49 0.72
C LEU A 42 21.38 -1.09 2.04
N PRO A 43 21.56 -1.85 3.14
CA PRO A 43 21.04 -1.46 4.44
C PRO A 43 21.40 -0.02 4.81
N GLY A 44 20.42 0.72 5.35
CA GLY A 44 20.57 2.14 5.69
C GLY A 44 20.15 3.11 4.57
N THR A 45 20.16 2.69 3.31
CA THR A 45 19.69 3.54 2.19
C THR A 45 18.17 3.73 2.17
N LEU A 46 17.71 4.84 1.58
CA LEU A 46 16.28 5.09 1.37
C LEU A 46 15.65 4.08 0.41
N PHE A 47 16.37 3.71 -0.66
CA PHE A 47 15.91 2.70 -1.61
C PHE A 47 15.70 1.33 -0.94
N HIS A 48 16.63 0.88 -0.09
CA HIS A 48 16.45 -0.36 0.67
C HIS A 48 15.22 -0.31 1.59
N LYS A 49 14.95 0.82 2.24
CA LYS A 49 13.73 1.02 3.05
C LYS A 49 12.46 0.97 2.19
N ALA A 50 12.45 1.59 1.02
CA ALA A 50 11.33 1.51 0.09
C ALA A 50 11.10 0.09 -0.44
N MET A 51 12.15 -0.70 -0.64
CA MET A 51 12.01 -2.11 -1.04
C MET A 51 11.37 -2.97 0.04
N LYS A 52 11.68 -2.71 1.31
CA LYS A 52 10.99 -3.34 2.44
C LYS A 52 9.51 -2.93 2.51
N ALA A 53 9.22 -1.63 2.39
CA ALA A 53 7.85 -1.12 2.38
C ALA A 53 7.02 -1.68 1.19
N ARG A 54 7.63 -1.86 0.01
CA ARG A 54 6.97 -2.49 -1.14
C ARG A 54 6.59 -3.94 -0.86
N LYS A 55 7.48 -4.69 -0.20
CA LYS A 55 7.20 -6.08 0.19
C LYS A 55 6.05 -6.15 1.20
N GLU A 56 6.04 -5.24 2.17
CA GLU A 56 4.97 -5.13 3.17
C GLU A 56 3.61 -4.78 2.53
N LEU A 57 3.57 -3.80 1.62
CA LEU A 57 2.36 -3.50 0.83
C LEU A 57 1.86 -4.72 0.06
N SER A 58 2.76 -5.47 -0.56
CA SER A 58 2.38 -6.66 -1.33
C SER A 58 1.71 -7.72 -0.45
N GLN A 59 2.13 -7.85 0.80
CA GLN A 59 1.53 -8.77 1.77
C GLN A 59 0.17 -8.30 2.28
N ILE A 60 -0.03 -6.99 2.44
CA ILE A 60 -1.33 -6.41 2.78
C ILE A 60 -2.31 -6.66 1.62
N LEU A 61 -1.91 -6.33 0.39
CA LEU A 61 -2.71 -6.55 -0.81
C LEU A 61 -3.11 -8.03 -0.99
N ALA A 62 -2.16 -8.95 -0.78
CA ALA A 62 -2.44 -10.37 -0.89
C ALA A 62 -3.49 -10.84 0.13
N ARG A 63 -3.46 -10.31 1.36
CA ARG A 63 -4.47 -10.61 2.39
C ARG A 63 -5.85 -10.10 1.99
N ILE A 64 -5.96 -8.82 1.58
CA ILE A 64 -7.22 -8.23 1.13
C ILE A 64 -7.82 -9.04 -0.02
N LEU A 65 -7.02 -9.36 -1.04
CA LEU A 65 -7.47 -10.14 -2.19
C LEU A 65 -7.92 -11.55 -1.79
N SER A 66 -7.23 -12.19 -0.85
CA SER A 66 -7.62 -13.51 -0.34
C SER A 66 -8.96 -13.46 0.39
N GLU A 67 -9.15 -12.48 1.27
CA GLU A 67 -10.40 -12.29 2.03
C GLU A 67 -11.58 -12.01 1.09
N ARG A 68 -11.40 -11.13 0.10
CA ARG A 68 -12.44 -10.81 -0.90
C ARG A 68 -12.84 -12.03 -1.72
N ARG A 69 -11.88 -12.83 -2.18
CA ARG A 69 -12.15 -14.06 -2.93
C ARG A 69 -12.91 -15.10 -2.11
N GLN A 70 -12.69 -15.15 -0.80
CA GLN A 70 -13.40 -16.06 0.10
C GLN A 70 -14.82 -15.57 0.43
N ASN A 71 -15.01 -14.25 0.58
CA ASN A 71 -16.29 -13.66 0.94
C ASN A 71 -17.30 -13.61 -0.22
N GLY A 72 -16.85 -13.74 -1.47
CA GLY A 72 -17.73 -13.80 -2.66
C GLY A 72 -18.51 -12.50 -2.93
N SER A 73 -18.17 -11.40 -2.25
CA SER A 73 -18.84 -10.11 -2.41
C SER A 73 -18.41 -9.42 -3.72
N SER A 74 -19.39 -8.83 -4.40
CA SER A 74 -19.13 -7.94 -5.54
C SER A 74 -18.67 -6.58 -5.03
N HIS A 75 -17.49 -6.14 -5.47
CA HIS A 75 -16.94 -4.82 -5.14
C HIS A 75 -17.01 -3.94 -6.39
N ASN A 76 -17.33 -2.66 -6.20
CA ASN A 76 -17.37 -1.64 -7.27
C ASN A 76 -16.17 -0.69 -7.19
N ASP A 77 -15.09 -1.12 -6.53
CA ASP A 77 -13.82 -0.41 -6.43
C ASP A 77 -12.81 -0.98 -7.44
N LEU A 78 -11.55 -0.52 -7.39
CA LEU A 78 -10.53 -0.88 -8.39
C LEU A 78 -9.76 -2.19 -8.08
N LEU A 79 -10.07 -2.90 -6.99
CA LEU A 79 -9.28 -4.06 -6.51
C LEU A 79 -10.01 -5.40 -6.61
#